data_AF-A0A5J4WKD7-F1
#
_entry.id   AF-A0A5J4WKD7-F1
#
_cell.length_a   1.000
_cell.length_b   1.000
_cell.length_c   1.000
_cell.angle_alpha   90.00
_cell.angle_beta   90.00
_cell.angle_gamma   90.00
#
_symmetry.space_group_name_H-M   'P 1'
#
loop_
_entity.id
_entity.type
_entity.pdbx_description
1 polymer ?
#
loop_
_entity_poly.entity_id
_entity_poly.type
_entity_poly.pdbx_seq_one_letter_code
_entity_poly.pdbx_strand_id
1 'polypeptide(L)'
;MSENHLIEDADLFNKFELQFFTIFFPLFHQTRKPNSFFPVFFWVLLIIQLISLALFRIDNSTQSQSALSEVVNYIDLSSLSLMVGKYSIFLVAGFLNLLIIFFILLMICAYFFRHIVETQPWFITFVRVLHDVLLRVLSIPIASVCITMFDCYNIIETNEAGEEIKISVWRAANDNICMGSLYQVVGTVLAAFTFTIVVVYCCTIDLLIYNHNPKNGGLFSCPDGLFNFIQRMFILSLVFILRYIYPWEFWRGVASIGDSIILIVYIIYKQPYYTLKSNFMAQIPWIIFGSVRLCAEIGYALERRFYSVIPQIILLLISTVITIILSYGVFLLTKSRMKKLWMLSNDEKPLFK
;
A
#
# COMPACT_ATOMS: atom_id res chain seq x y z
N MET A 1 32.36 7.36 18.37
CA MET A 1 32.91 7.36 17.01
C MET A 1 33.50 8.75 16.83
N SER A 2 34.82 8.91 16.74
CA SER A 2 35.48 10.21 16.90
C SER A 2 35.18 11.16 15.75
N GLU A 3 34.85 12.42 16.07
CA GLU A 3 34.53 13.52 15.14
C GLU A 3 35.53 13.67 13.98
N ASN A 4 36.78 13.25 14.17
CA ASN A 4 37.85 13.47 13.21
C ASN A 4 37.75 12.66 11.92
N HIS A 5 36.96 11.58 11.84
CA HIS A 5 36.83 10.81 10.59
C HIS A 5 35.78 11.35 9.62
N LEU A 6 34.85 12.21 10.07
CA LEU A 6 33.82 12.79 9.19
C LEU A 6 34.21 14.17 8.63
N ILE A 7 35.25 14.81 9.18
CA ILE A 7 35.75 16.09 8.68
C ILE A 7 36.54 15.91 7.36
N GLU A 8 37.19 14.76 7.16
CA GLU A 8 37.83 14.42 5.88
C GLU A 8 36.83 14.08 4.76
N ASP A 9 35.60 13.64 5.11
CA ASP A 9 34.54 13.32 4.13
C ASP A 9 33.69 14.54 3.73
N ALA A 10 33.86 15.68 4.42
CA ALA A 10 33.10 16.90 4.14
C ALA A 10 33.44 17.53 2.77
N ASP A 11 34.62 17.19 2.22
CA ASP A 11 35.07 17.67 0.91
C ASP A 11 34.56 16.80 -0.26
N LEU A 12 33.96 15.63 0.02
CA LEU A 12 33.47 14.71 -1.02
C LEU A 12 31.97 14.84 -1.32
N PHE A 13 31.18 15.38 -0.39
CA PHE A 13 29.72 15.44 -0.51
C PHE A 13 29.20 16.88 -0.57
N ASN A 14 28.27 17.13 -1.48
CA ASN A 14 27.60 18.43 -1.54
C ASN A 14 26.77 18.65 -0.27
N LYS A 15 26.60 19.91 0.18
CA LYS A 15 25.84 20.26 1.40
C LYS A 15 24.40 19.71 1.38
N PHE A 16 23.80 19.61 0.19
CA PHE A 16 22.50 18.98 -0.02
C PHE A 16 22.53 17.46 0.22
N GLU A 17 23.55 16.77 -0.27
CA GLU A 17 23.73 15.32 -0.08
C GLU A 17 23.97 14.99 1.39
N LEU A 18 24.73 15.84 2.10
CA LEU A 18 24.93 15.70 3.54
C LEU A 18 23.61 15.81 4.32
N GLN A 19 22.76 16.78 3.97
CA GLN A 19 21.45 16.95 4.59
C GLN A 19 20.54 15.76 4.29
N PHE A 20 20.48 15.35 3.01
CA PHE A 20 19.73 14.18 2.57
C PHE A 20 20.16 12.91 3.33
N PHE A 21 21.47 12.64 3.38
CA PHE A 21 22.02 11.51 4.11
C PHE A 21 21.68 11.56 5.60
N THR A 22 21.73 12.74 6.23
CA THR A 22 21.43 12.90 7.67
C THR A 22 19.96 12.60 7.98
N ILE A 23 19.03 13.00 7.11
CA ILE A 23 17.58 12.71 7.26
C ILE A 23 17.34 11.19 7.23
N PHE A 24 18.01 10.50 6.30
CA PHE A 24 17.82 9.07 6.10
C PHE A 24 18.74 8.17 6.95
N PHE A 25 19.77 8.73 7.58
CA PHE A 25 20.72 8.04 8.45
C PHE A 25 20.06 7.14 9.53
N PRO A 26 19.05 7.62 10.30
CA PRO A 26 18.37 6.77 11.26
C PRO A 26 17.75 5.50 10.66
N LEU A 27 17.49 5.45 9.35
CA LEU A 27 16.98 4.26 8.68
C LEU A 27 18.08 3.26 8.28
N PHE A 28 19.33 3.71 8.11
CA PHE A 28 20.47 2.84 7.79
C PHE A 28 20.96 2.02 9.01
N HIS A 29 20.83 2.54 10.24
CA HIS A 29 21.36 1.88 11.45
C HIS A 29 20.49 0.70 11.96
N GLN A 30 20.43 -0.42 11.25
CA GLN A 30 19.56 -1.53 11.66
C GLN A 30 20.05 -2.24 12.94
N THR A 31 19.21 -2.24 13.98
CA THR A 31 19.51 -2.96 15.23
C THR A 31 19.44 -4.47 14.99
N ARG A 32 20.39 -5.21 15.58
CA ARG A 32 20.42 -6.67 15.46
C ARG A 32 19.29 -7.26 16.33
N LYS A 33 18.33 -7.94 15.71
CA LYS A 33 17.10 -8.48 16.35
C LYS A 33 16.20 -7.38 16.95
N PRO A 34 15.56 -6.55 16.11
CA PRO A 34 14.63 -5.54 16.61
C PRO A 34 13.42 -6.20 17.31
N ASN A 35 12.77 -5.44 18.19
CA ASN A 35 11.49 -5.83 18.78
C ASN A 35 10.48 -6.11 17.65
N SER A 36 9.86 -7.29 17.67
CA SER A 36 8.91 -7.72 16.63
C SER A 36 7.53 -7.07 16.75
N PHE A 37 7.25 -6.35 17.84
CA PHE A 37 5.93 -5.76 18.09
C PHE A 37 5.46 -4.82 16.97
N PHE A 38 6.23 -3.77 16.66
CA PHE A 38 5.84 -2.80 15.61
C PHE A 38 5.75 -3.43 14.20
N PRO A 39 6.71 -4.26 13.75
CA PRO A 39 6.58 -4.95 12.47
C PRO A 39 5.32 -5.81 12.36
N VAL A 40 4.98 -6.57 13.41
CA VAL A 40 3.77 -7.39 13.44
C VAL A 40 2.52 -6.52 13.45
N PHE A 41 2.51 -5.43 14.23
CA PHE A 41 1.41 -4.48 14.25
C PHE A 41 1.14 -3.87 12.86
N PHE A 42 2.17 -3.38 12.18
CA PHE A 42 2.03 -2.87 10.81
C PHE A 42 1.62 -3.94 9.81
N TRP A 43 2.06 -5.18 10.00
CA TRP A 43 1.63 -6.30 9.17
C TRP A 43 0.14 -6.61 9.33
N VAL A 44 -0.39 -6.56 10.56
CA VAL A 44 -1.84 -6.71 10.81
C VAL A 44 -2.62 -5.56 10.17
N LEU A 45 -2.15 -4.31 10.31
CA LEU A 45 -2.78 -3.15 9.68
C LEU A 45 -2.82 -3.30 8.15
N LEU A 46 -1.73 -3.76 7.54
CA LEU A 46 -1.68 -4.02 6.10
C LEU A 46 -2.70 -5.07 5.67
N ILE A 47 -2.90 -6.15 6.44
CA ILE A 47 -3.94 -7.15 6.15
C ILE A 47 -5.32 -6.51 6.17
N ILE A 48 -5.61 -5.72 7.20
CA ILE A 48 -6.91 -5.05 7.34
C ILE A 48 -7.17 -4.11 6.15
N GLN A 49 -6.16 -3.34 5.74
CA GLN A 49 -6.25 -2.45 4.58
C GLN A 49 -6.40 -3.21 3.26
N LEU A 50 -5.67 -4.31 3.07
CA LEU A 50 -5.81 -5.14 1.88
C LEU A 50 -7.18 -5.82 1.80
N ILE A 51 -7.74 -6.30 2.92
CA ILE A 51 -9.12 -6.81 2.97
C ILE A 51 -10.10 -5.70 2.56
N SER A 52 -9.89 -4.48 3.04
CA SER A 52 -10.71 -3.33 2.67
C SER A 52 -10.65 -3.02 1.17
N LEU A 53 -9.45 -3.04 0.57
CA LEU A 53 -9.29 -2.92 -0.87
C LEU A 53 -9.92 -4.09 -1.63
N ALA A 54 -9.79 -5.32 -1.13
CA ALA A 54 -10.34 -6.52 -1.78
C ALA A 54 -11.87 -6.48 -1.87
N LEU A 55 -12.53 -5.85 -0.90
CA LEU A 55 -13.99 -5.71 -0.83
C LEU A 55 -14.53 -4.45 -1.51
N PHE A 56 -13.64 -3.57 -2.00
CA PHE A 56 -14.05 -2.37 -2.71
C PHE A 56 -14.84 -2.72 -3.98
N ARG A 57 -16.05 -2.17 -4.09
CA ARG A 57 -16.91 -2.29 -5.27
C ARG A 57 -17.75 -1.03 -5.49
N ILE A 58 -17.81 -0.63 -6.75
CA ILE A 58 -18.80 0.28 -7.31
C ILE A 58 -19.78 -0.55 -8.12
N ASP A 59 -21.08 -0.34 -7.92
CA ASP A 59 -22.11 -1.01 -8.71
C ASP A 59 -22.33 -0.29 -10.06
N ASN A 60 -22.43 -1.07 -11.14
CA ASN A 60 -22.53 -0.51 -12.49
C ASN A 60 -23.91 0.10 -12.78
N SER A 61 -24.95 -0.37 -12.11
CA SER A 61 -26.33 0.12 -12.26
C SER A 61 -26.53 1.45 -11.53
N THR A 62 -26.16 1.53 -10.25
CA THR A 62 -26.41 2.69 -9.39
C THR A 62 -25.24 3.68 -9.36
N GLN A 63 -24.06 3.27 -9.85
CA GLN A 63 -22.81 4.04 -9.77
C GLN A 63 -22.40 4.41 -8.34
N SER A 64 -23.03 3.78 -7.34
CA SER A 64 -22.75 3.93 -5.92
C SER A 64 -21.93 2.75 -5.40
N GLN A 65 -21.33 2.91 -4.22
CA GLN A 65 -20.74 1.78 -3.52
C GLN A 65 -21.84 0.81 -3.04
N SER A 66 -21.50 -0.47 -2.94
CA SER A 66 -22.36 -1.44 -2.26
C SER A 66 -22.32 -1.21 -0.74
N ALA A 67 -23.39 -1.53 -0.01
CA ALA A 67 -23.46 -1.29 1.44
C ALA A 67 -22.29 -1.93 2.21
N LEU A 68 -21.88 -3.14 1.81
CA LEU A 68 -20.73 -3.83 2.41
C LEU A 68 -19.41 -3.11 2.09
N SER A 69 -19.23 -2.65 0.84
CA SER A 69 -18.05 -1.86 0.47
C SER A 69 -18.04 -0.53 1.23
N GLU A 70 -19.17 0.16 1.32
CA GLU A 70 -19.26 1.46 1.99
C GLU A 70 -18.76 1.38 3.44
N VAL A 71 -19.19 0.39 4.22
CA VAL A 71 -18.77 0.21 5.62
C VAL A 71 -17.28 -0.15 5.72
N VAL A 72 -16.81 -1.11 4.92
CA VAL A 72 -15.45 -1.62 5.03
C VAL A 72 -14.41 -0.61 4.49
N ASN A 73 -14.79 0.16 3.48
CA ASN A 73 -13.93 1.16 2.82
C ASN A 73 -13.91 2.53 3.53
N TYR A 74 -14.37 2.58 4.78
CA TYR A 74 -13.96 3.66 5.70
C TYR A 74 -12.51 3.49 6.15
N ILE A 75 -11.99 2.26 6.18
CA ILE A 75 -10.62 1.95 6.63
C ILE A 75 -9.57 2.57 5.70
N ASP A 76 -9.80 2.53 4.38
CA ASP A 76 -8.94 3.15 3.36
C ASP A 76 -9.43 4.57 2.97
N LEU A 77 -10.42 5.13 3.68
CA LEU A 77 -11.05 6.43 3.43
C LEU A 77 -11.65 6.60 2.03
N SER A 78 -11.80 5.52 1.28
CA SER A 78 -12.46 5.52 -0.02
C SER A 78 -13.94 5.90 0.07
N SER A 79 -14.65 5.41 1.10
CA SER A 79 -16.06 5.76 1.33
C SER A 79 -16.21 7.19 1.84
N LEU A 80 -15.34 7.61 2.78
CA LEU A 80 -15.36 8.97 3.32
C LEU A 80 -15.15 10.01 2.21
N SER A 81 -14.20 9.77 1.30
CA SER A 81 -13.94 10.71 0.20
C SER A 81 -15.10 10.83 -0.78
N LEU A 82 -15.84 9.74 -1.03
CA LEU A 82 -17.05 9.78 -1.85
C LEU A 82 -18.21 10.47 -1.12
N MET A 83 -18.41 10.18 0.18
CA MET A 83 -19.49 10.76 0.99
C MET A 83 -19.35 12.28 1.16
N VAL A 84 -18.12 12.77 1.30
CA VAL A 84 -17.82 14.21 1.48
C VAL A 84 -18.05 14.99 0.16
N GLY A 85 -18.06 14.31 -0.98
CA GLY A 85 -18.44 14.85 -2.27
C GLY A 85 -17.60 16.05 -2.74
N LYS A 86 -18.24 17.21 -3.01
CA LYS A 86 -17.54 18.43 -3.47
C LYS A 86 -16.47 18.91 -2.50
N TYR A 87 -16.59 18.57 -1.22
CA TYR A 87 -15.66 18.96 -0.16
C TYR A 87 -14.45 18.02 -0.02
N SER A 88 -14.37 16.98 -0.84
CA SER A 88 -13.27 16.01 -0.83
C SER A 88 -11.90 16.65 -1.10
N ILE A 89 -11.87 17.81 -1.75
CA ILE A 89 -10.69 18.68 -1.85
C ILE A 89 -10.06 19.00 -0.49
N PHE A 90 -10.86 19.20 0.56
CA PHE A 90 -10.36 19.49 1.90
C PHE A 90 -9.67 18.26 2.53
N LEU A 91 -10.11 17.05 2.18
CA LEU A 91 -9.41 15.83 2.59
C LEU A 91 -8.04 15.74 1.91
N VAL A 92 -7.96 15.99 0.60
CA VAL A 92 -6.68 16.03 -0.13
C VAL A 92 -5.75 17.09 0.45
N ALA A 93 -6.26 18.30 0.68
CA ALA A 93 -5.49 19.38 1.31
C ALA A 93 -5.04 19.01 2.73
N GLY A 94 -5.89 18.34 3.51
CA GLY A 94 -5.55 17.82 4.84
C GLY A 94 -4.39 16.83 4.80
N PHE A 95 -4.42 15.87 3.86
CA PHE A 95 -3.31 14.93 3.66
C PHE A 95 -2.03 15.61 3.19
N LEU A 96 -2.13 16.58 2.29
CA LEU A 96 -0.96 17.35 1.86
C LEU A 96 -0.33 18.12 3.02
N ASN A 97 -1.13 18.77 3.87
CA ASN A 97 -0.64 19.44 5.07
C ASN A 97 0.00 18.44 6.05
N LEU A 98 -0.60 17.26 6.23
CA LEU A 98 -0.04 16.20 7.06
C LEU A 98 1.34 15.76 6.52
N LEU A 99 1.50 15.61 5.21
CA LEU A 99 2.79 15.30 4.58
C LEU A 99 3.81 16.42 4.82
N ILE A 100 3.42 17.68 4.66
CA ILE A 100 4.31 18.83 4.91
C ILE A 100 4.79 18.85 6.37
N ILE A 101 3.86 18.71 7.33
CA ILE A 101 4.18 18.65 8.77
C ILE A 101 5.13 17.48 9.05
N PHE A 102 4.87 16.33 8.45
CA PHE A 102 5.71 15.15 8.57
C PHE A 102 7.13 15.40 8.05
N PHE A 103 7.28 16.01 6.87
CA PHE A 103 8.59 16.38 6.34
C PHE A 103 9.31 17.40 7.21
N ILE A 104 8.61 18.41 7.72
CA ILE A 104 9.18 19.39 8.66
C ILE A 104 9.67 18.68 9.93
N LEU A 105 8.87 17.76 10.48
CA LEU A 105 9.25 16.97 11.64
C LEU A 105 10.52 16.14 11.35
N LEU A 106 10.60 15.47 10.19
CA LEU A 106 11.80 14.75 9.78
C LEU A 106 13.02 15.65 9.62
N MET A 107 12.86 16.85 9.05
CA MET A 107 13.94 17.84 8.91
C MET A 107 14.44 18.31 10.28
N ILE A 108 13.53 18.56 11.22
CA ILE A 108 13.87 18.91 12.61
C ILE A 108 14.63 17.74 13.26
N CYS A 109 14.12 16.52 13.13
CA CYS A 109 14.79 15.31 13.62
C CYS A 109 16.20 15.16 13.04
N ALA A 110 16.38 15.45 11.75
CA ALA A 110 17.66 15.39 11.06
C ALA A 110 18.64 16.46 11.56
N TYR A 111 18.15 17.69 11.78
CA TYR A 111 18.96 18.79 12.30
C TYR A 111 19.50 18.48 13.70
N PHE A 112 18.65 17.98 14.59
CA PHE A 112 19.05 17.62 15.95
C PHE A 112 19.73 16.25 16.04
N PHE A 113 19.82 15.50 14.93
CA PHE A 113 20.24 14.10 14.92
C PHE A 113 21.61 13.88 15.57
N ARG A 114 22.60 14.73 15.27
CA ARG A 114 23.95 14.62 15.85
C ARG A 114 23.95 14.74 17.37
N HIS A 115 23.18 15.67 17.91
CA HIS A 115 23.10 15.92 19.35
C HIS A 115 22.21 14.89 20.07
N ILE A 116 21.18 14.37 19.39
CA ILE A 116 20.20 13.44 19.99
C ILE A 116 20.70 12.00 20.01
N VAL A 117 21.43 11.52 18.99
CA VAL A 117 21.93 10.13 18.96
C VAL A 117 22.85 9.81 20.13
N GLU A 118 23.64 10.79 20.57
CA GLU A 118 24.52 10.64 21.73
C GLU A 118 23.73 10.61 23.05
N THR A 119 22.51 11.17 23.07
CA THR A 119 21.75 11.34 24.30
C THR A 119 20.60 10.34 24.45
N GLN A 120 19.92 9.90 23.37
CA GLN A 120 18.66 9.17 23.48
C GLN A 120 18.36 8.20 22.29
N PRO A 121 18.52 6.86 22.46
CA PRO A 121 18.29 5.88 21.39
C PRO A 121 16.80 5.67 21.02
N TRP A 122 15.86 6.06 21.89
CA TRP A 122 14.43 5.93 21.60
C TRP A 122 13.98 6.80 20.42
N PHE A 123 14.67 7.92 20.17
CA PHE A 123 14.37 8.85 19.09
C PHE A 123 14.54 8.22 17.70
N ILE A 124 15.57 7.38 17.52
CA ILE A 124 15.78 6.64 16.26
C ILE A 124 14.59 5.70 15.99
N THR A 125 14.11 5.03 17.04
CA THR A 125 12.95 4.13 16.93
C THR A 125 11.69 4.92 16.57
N PHE A 126 11.51 6.10 17.17
CA PHE A 126 10.40 7.00 16.85
C PHE A 126 10.40 7.42 15.37
N VAL A 127 11.54 7.90 14.85
CA VAL A 127 11.67 8.29 13.43
C VAL A 127 11.35 7.12 12.51
N ARG A 128 11.82 5.90 12.81
CA ARG A 128 11.50 4.70 12.01
C ARG A 128 10.01 4.37 12.01
N VAL A 129 9.39 4.38 13.19
CA VAL A 129 7.94 4.13 13.31
C VAL A 129 7.17 5.17 12.51
N LEU A 130 7.60 6.43 12.53
CA LEU A 130 7.00 7.52 11.77
C LEU A 130 7.10 7.25 10.25
N HIS A 131 8.27 6.87 9.73
CA HIS A 131 8.44 6.42 8.33
C HIS A 131 7.53 5.23 7.97
N ASP A 132 7.48 4.20 8.83
CA ASP A 132 6.64 3.02 8.60
C ASP A 132 5.14 3.36 8.61
N VAL A 133 4.68 4.25 9.50
CA VAL A 133 3.28 4.73 9.52
C VAL A 133 2.94 5.40 8.20
N LEU A 134 3.79 6.32 7.72
CA LEU A 134 3.53 7.02 6.47
C LEU A 134 3.47 6.03 5.29
N LEU A 135 4.45 5.15 5.18
CA LEU A 135 4.63 4.28 4.02
C LEU A 135 3.70 3.07 4.00
N ARG A 136 3.35 2.50 5.17
CA ARG A 136 2.55 1.27 5.27
C ARG A 136 1.10 1.51 5.63
N VAL A 137 0.80 2.59 6.37
CA VAL A 137 -0.56 2.85 6.88
C VAL A 137 -1.22 3.99 6.10
N LEU A 138 -0.53 5.11 5.88
CA LEU A 138 -1.14 6.29 5.27
C LEU A 138 -1.09 6.30 3.74
N SER A 139 -0.16 5.57 3.12
CA SER A 139 0.00 5.55 1.66
C SER A 139 -1.25 5.11 0.91
N ILE A 140 -1.93 4.05 1.38
CA ILE A 140 -3.18 3.54 0.79
C ILE A 140 -4.31 4.58 0.91
N PRO A 141 -4.66 5.09 2.11
CA PRO A 141 -5.68 6.13 2.23
C PRO A 141 -5.38 7.40 1.43
N ILE A 142 -4.13 7.86 1.42
CA ILE A 142 -3.74 9.04 0.62
C ILE A 142 -3.98 8.77 -0.87
N ALA A 143 -3.57 7.61 -1.38
CA ALA A 143 -3.79 7.24 -2.78
C ALA A 143 -5.28 7.13 -3.11
N SER A 144 -6.07 6.48 -2.25
CA SER A 144 -7.53 6.34 -2.40
C SER A 144 -8.21 7.71 -2.46
N VAL A 145 -7.87 8.63 -1.56
CA VAL A 145 -8.44 9.98 -1.53
C VAL A 145 -7.97 10.81 -2.72
N CYS A 146 -6.72 10.69 -3.16
CA CYS A 146 -6.25 11.38 -4.37
C CYS A 146 -7.01 10.91 -5.62
N ILE A 147 -7.23 9.59 -5.76
CA ILE A 147 -7.90 9.03 -6.94
C ILE A 147 -9.36 9.49 -7.05
N THR A 148 -10.05 9.76 -5.94
CA THR A 148 -11.44 10.28 -6.00
C THR A 148 -11.57 11.65 -6.67
N MET A 149 -10.51 12.47 -6.73
CA MET A 149 -10.52 13.71 -7.52
C MET A 149 -10.57 13.44 -9.03
N PHE A 150 -9.99 12.33 -9.46
CA PHE A 150 -9.92 11.90 -10.86
C PHE A 150 -11.08 10.96 -11.26
N ASP A 151 -11.82 10.42 -10.30
CA ASP A 151 -12.85 9.40 -10.49
C ASP A 151 -14.10 9.99 -11.18
N CYS A 152 -14.11 9.93 -12.51
CA CYS A 152 -15.24 10.31 -13.34
C CYS A 152 -15.81 9.10 -14.07
N TYR A 153 -17.13 9.11 -14.27
CA TYR A 153 -17.83 8.10 -15.04
C TYR A 153 -18.72 8.73 -16.09
N ASN A 154 -19.16 7.92 -17.06
CA ASN A 154 -20.00 8.41 -18.15
C ASN A 154 -21.44 7.97 -17.92
N ILE A 155 -22.36 8.92 -18.09
CA ILE A 155 -23.80 8.71 -18.13
C ILE A 155 -24.24 8.90 -19.59
N ILE A 156 -25.20 8.10 -20.03
CA ILE A 156 -25.82 8.23 -21.34
C ILE A 156 -27.17 8.91 -21.11
N GLU A 157 -27.32 10.12 -21.64
CA GLU A 157 -28.58 10.86 -21.64
C GLU A 157 -29.11 10.93 -23.08
N THR A 158 -30.42 10.74 -23.25
CA THR A 158 -31.06 10.88 -24.57
C THR A 158 -31.58 12.31 -24.72
N ASN A 159 -31.09 13.01 -25.74
CA ASN A 159 -31.58 14.34 -26.08
C ASN A 159 -33.04 14.31 -26.60
N GLU A 160 -33.67 15.49 -26.67
CA GLU A 160 -35.01 15.66 -27.26
C GLU A 160 -35.09 15.18 -28.73
N ALA A 161 -33.95 15.11 -29.43
CA ALA A 161 -33.82 14.58 -30.78
C ALA A 161 -33.67 13.04 -30.84
N GLY A 162 -33.67 12.34 -29.70
CA GLY A 162 -33.45 10.89 -29.62
C GLY A 162 -31.98 10.46 -29.78
N GLU A 163 -31.04 11.40 -29.80
CA GLU A 163 -29.61 11.12 -29.86
C GLU A 163 -29.04 10.81 -28.47
N GLU A 164 -28.23 9.76 -28.37
CA GLU A 164 -27.50 9.40 -27.15
C GLU A 164 -26.29 10.32 -26.95
N ILE A 165 -26.35 11.19 -25.95
CA ILE A 165 -25.23 12.03 -25.52
C ILE A 165 -24.54 11.39 -24.33
N LYS A 166 -23.22 11.25 -24.44
CA LYS A 166 -22.36 10.76 -23.37
C LYS A 166 -21.83 11.94 -22.55
N ILE A 167 -22.30 12.06 -21.31
CA ILE A 167 -21.85 13.11 -20.37
C ILE A 167 -20.98 12.47 -19.31
N SER A 168 -19.78 13.04 -19.09
CA SER A 168 -18.91 12.59 -18.01
C SER A 168 -19.19 13.37 -16.74
N VAL A 169 -19.43 12.66 -15.64
CA VAL A 169 -19.80 13.20 -14.33
C VAL A 169 -18.78 12.78 -13.28
N TRP A 170 -18.51 13.68 -12.33
CA TRP A 170 -17.60 13.40 -11.23
C TRP A 170 -18.27 12.52 -10.17
N ARG A 171 -17.68 11.38 -9.81
CA ARG A 171 -18.31 10.40 -8.91
C ARG A 171 -18.56 10.91 -7.50
N ALA A 172 -17.68 11.76 -6.97
CA ALA A 172 -17.89 12.34 -5.65
C ALA A 172 -19.04 13.37 -5.68
N ALA A 173 -19.34 13.99 -6.82
CA ALA A 173 -20.39 14.99 -6.92
C ALA A 173 -21.14 14.86 -8.25
N ASN A 174 -22.19 14.04 -8.25
CA ASN A 174 -22.96 13.67 -9.44
C ASN A 174 -23.63 14.88 -10.14
N ASP A 175 -23.83 16.00 -9.44
CA ASP A 175 -24.41 17.21 -10.04
C ASP A 175 -23.41 17.99 -10.92
N ASN A 176 -22.12 17.63 -10.89
CA ASN A 176 -21.06 18.35 -11.58
C ASN A 176 -20.53 17.54 -12.76
N ILE A 177 -20.47 18.16 -13.93
CA ILE A 177 -19.72 17.64 -15.09
C ILE A 177 -18.25 17.47 -14.69
N CYS A 178 -17.66 16.35 -15.10
CA CYS A 178 -16.26 16.04 -14.84
C CYS A 178 -15.35 17.15 -15.37
N MET A 179 -14.46 17.65 -14.51
CA MET A 179 -13.57 18.80 -14.73
C MET A 179 -14.30 20.12 -15.05
N GLY A 180 -15.62 20.19 -14.89
CA GLY A 180 -16.41 21.40 -15.11
C GLY A 180 -16.40 22.36 -13.92
N SER A 181 -16.12 21.86 -12.71
CA SER A 181 -16.10 22.67 -11.49
C SER A 181 -14.68 23.09 -11.08
N LEU A 182 -14.52 24.35 -10.66
CA LEU A 182 -13.24 24.87 -10.18
C LEU A 182 -12.70 24.07 -8.98
N TYR A 183 -13.58 23.59 -8.11
CA TYR A 183 -13.22 22.71 -6.99
C TYR A 183 -12.57 21.41 -7.46
N GLN A 184 -13.12 20.76 -8.50
CA GLN A 184 -12.53 19.54 -9.02
C GLN A 184 -11.19 19.81 -9.70
N VAL A 185 -11.07 20.87 -10.50
CA VAL A 185 -9.81 21.20 -11.19
C VAL A 185 -8.69 21.47 -10.18
N VAL A 186 -8.93 22.33 -9.19
CA VAL A 186 -7.94 22.63 -8.13
C VAL A 186 -7.65 21.37 -7.30
N GLY A 187 -8.68 20.60 -6.93
CA GLY A 187 -8.52 19.34 -6.20
C GLY A 187 -7.69 18.32 -6.97
N THR A 188 -7.87 18.22 -8.28
CA THR A 188 -7.12 17.33 -9.17
C THR A 188 -5.64 17.72 -9.22
N VAL A 189 -5.33 19.01 -9.33
CA VAL A 189 -3.94 19.50 -9.30
C VAL A 189 -3.28 19.18 -7.95
N LEU A 190 -3.99 19.43 -6.85
CA LEU A 190 -3.51 19.10 -5.50
C LEU A 190 -3.32 17.59 -5.32
N ALA A 191 -4.23 16.77 -5.82
CA ALA A 191 -4.14 15.32 -5.76
C ALA A 191 -2.96 14.80 -6.58
N ALA A 192 -2.74 15.32 -7.80
CA ALA A 192 -1.58 14.97 -8.63
C ALA A 192 -0.26 15.30 -7.93
N PHE A 193 -0.17 16.49 -7.32
CA PHE A 193 1.00 16.92 -6.57
C PHE A 193 1.25 16.04 -5.33
N THR A 194 0.20 15.80 -4.53
CA THR A 194 0.25 14.95 -3.33
C THR A 194 0.66 13.53 -3.68
N PHE A 195 0.06 12.96 -4.72
CA PHE A 195 0.37 11.61 -5.20
C PHE A 195 1.83 11.51 -5.68
N THR A 196 2.32 12.52 -6.41
CA THR A 196 3.72 12.59 -6.86
C THR A 196 4.68 12.61 -5.68
N ILE A 197 4.41 13.42 -4.64
CA ILE A 197 5.22 13.45 -3.42
C ILE A 197 5.28 12.07 -2.77
N VAL A 198 4.14 11.39 -2.61
CA VAL A 198 4.08 10.05 -2.00
C VAL A 198 4.87 9.04 -2.83
N VAL A 199 4.73 9.04 -4.16
CA VAL A 199 5.45 8.11 -5.04
C VAL A 199 6.96 8.35 -5.00
N VAL A 200 7.40 9.61 -5.11
CA VAL A 200 8.82 9.97 -5.02
C VAL A 200 9.40 9.56 -3.67
N TYR A 201 8.64 9.80 -2.60
CA TYR A 201 9.05 9.43 -1.25
C TYR A 201 9.16 7.91 -1.07
N CYS A 202 8.17 7.13 -1.52
CA CYS A 202 8.23 5.67 -1.53
C CYS A 202 9.45 5.15 -2.32
N CYS A 203 9.66 5.68 -3.54
CA CYS A 203 10.80 5.33 -4.38
C CYS A 203 12.14 5.60 -3.69
N THR A 204 12.28 6.78 -3.09
CA THR A 204 13.48 7.21 -2.37
C THR A 204 13.78 6.28 -1.20
N ILE A 205 12.79 5.99 -0.36
CA ILE A 205 12.98 5.15 0.82
C ILE A 205 13.27 3.70 0.42
N ASP A 206 12.46 3.13 -0.48
CA ASP A 206 12.56 1.71 -0.80
C ASP A 206 13.84 1.37 -1.56
N LEU A 207 14.22 2.18 -2.56
CA LEU A 207 15.37 1.87 -3.41
C LEU A 207 16.70 2.32 -2.79
N LEU A 208 16.76 3.46 -2.11
CA LEU A 208 18.03 4.03 -1.67
C LEU A 208 18.46 3.59 -0.26
N ILE A 209 17.51 3.21 0.61
CA ILE A 209 17.79 2.97 2.03
C ILE A 209 17.80 1.49 2.37
N TYR A 210 16.89 0.71 1.79
CA TYR A 210 16.77 -0.72 2.05
C TYR A 210 17.61 -1.57 1.10
N ASN A 211 18.85 -1.17 0.81
CA ASN A 211 19.76 -2.01 0.01
C ASN A 211 20.24 -3.19 0.88
N HIS A 212 19.45 -4.27 0.83
CA HIS A 212 19.61 -5.60 1.42
C HIS A 212 20.73 -5.76 2.46
N ASN A 213 20.39 -5.82 3.76
CA ASN A 213 21.35 -6.21 4.82
C ASN A 213 21.05 -7.60 5.38
N PRO A 214 21.87 -8.61 5.02
CA PRO A 214 21.70 -10.00 5.45
C PRO A 214 21.70 -10.27 6.95
N LYS A 215 22.34 -9.40 7.72
CA LYS A 215 22.96 -9.80 9.00
C LYS A 215 22.02 -9.73 10.20
N ASN A 216 20.77 -9.31 10.00
CA ASN A 216 19.85 -8.97 11.08
C ASN A 216 18.64 -9.91 11.12
N GLY A 217 18.84 -11.20 11.44
CA GLY A 217 17.81 -12.26 11.43
C GLY A 217 16.67 -12.16 12.47
N GLY A 218 16.02 -11.01 12.60
CA GLY A 218 14.74 -10.82 13.30
C GLY A 218 13.53 -11.17 12.41
N LEU A 219 12.34 -11.24 13.02
CA LEU A 219 11.06 -11.40 12.31
C LEU A 219 10.82 -10.13 11.47
N PHE A 220 10.67 -10.26 10.15
CA PHE A 220 10.66 -9.13 9.20
C PHE A 220 11.95 -8.28 9.19
N SER A 221 13.12 -8.92 9.33
CA SER A 221 14.41 -8.29 8.98
C SER A 221 14.31 -7.55 7.65
N CYS A 222 14.93 -6.36 7.52
CA CYS A 222 14.78 -5.50 6.34
C CYS A 222 14.86 -6.31 5.04
N PRO A 223 13.74 -6.41 4.29
CA PRO A 223 13.74 -7.12 3.03
C PRO A 223 14.57 -6.34 2.01
N ASP A 224 14.81 -6.98 0.86
CA ASP A 224 15.32 -6.30 -0.32
C ASP A 224 14.47 -5.05 -0.65
N GLY A 225 15.13 -3.90 -0.80
CA GLY A 225 14.50 -2.62 -1.12
C GLY A 225 13.72 -2.67 -2.43
N LEU A 226 14.22 -3.42 -3.40
CA LEU A 226 13.50 -3.67 -4.66
C LEU A 226 12.17 -4.39 -4.41
N PHE A 227 12.13 -5.34 -3.49
CA PHE A 227 10.88 -6.03 -3.14
C PHE A 227 9.88 -5.08 -2.48
N ASN A 228 10.31 -4.26 -1.53
CA ASN A 228 9.43 -3.26 -0.91
C ASN A 228 8.86 -2.28 -1.96
N PHE A 229 9.71 -1.80 -2.86
CA PHE A 229 9.30 -0.91 -3.95
C PHE A 229 8.25 -1.57 -4.85
N ILE A 230 8.54 -2.77 -5.34
CA ILE A 230 7.61 -3.55 -6.17
C ILE A 230 6.29 -3.75 -5.44
N GLN A 231 6.33 -4.16 -4.17
CA GLN A 231 5.14 -4.37 -3.36
C GLN A 231 4.29 -3.09 -3.26
N ARG A 232 4.91 -1.93 -3.01
CA ARG A 232 4.18 -0.65 -2.95
C ARG A 232 3.60 -0.25 -4.29
N MET A 233 4.33 -0.45 -5.39
CA MET A 233 3.83 -0.17 -6.73
C MET A 233 2.61 -1.03 -7.07
N PHE A 234 2.60 -2.31 -6.70
CA PHE A 234 1.44 -3.17 -6.86
C PHE A 234 0.25 -2.71 -6.00
N ILE A 235 0.47 -2.34 -4.73
CA ILE A 235 -0.60 -1.78 -3.89
C ILE A 235 -1.20 -0.53 -4.52
N LEU A 236 -0.37 0.40 -5.00
CA LEU A 236 -0.85 1.61 -5.69
C LEU A 236 -1.63 1.23 -6.95
N SER A 237 -1.08 0.33 -7.77
CA SER A 237 -1.72 -0.17 -9.00
C SER A 237 -3.09 -0.78 -8.71
N LEU A 238 -3.23 -1.55 -7.63
CA LEU A 238 -4.52 -2.09 -7.19
C LEU A 238 -5.56 -1.00 -6.93
N VAL A 239 -5.19 0.11 -6.26
CA VAL A 239 -6.13 1.23 -6.06
C VAL A 239 -6.60 1.80 -7.41
N PHE A 240 -5.71 1.91 -8.41
CA PHE A 240 -6.10 2.34 -9.76
C PHE A 240 -6.99 1.31 -10.47
N ILE A 241 -6.63 0.02 -10.46
CA ILE A 241 -7.39 -1.06 -11.09
C ILE A 241 -8.82 -1.08 -10.55
N LEU A 242 -8.96 -1.01 -9.23
CA LEU A 242 -10.26 -1.05 -8.54
C LEU A 242 -11.15 0.16 -8.86
N ARG A 243 -10.53 1.33 -9.12
CA ARG A 243 -11.24 2.58 -9.41
C ARG A 243 -11.58 2.76 -10.89
N TYR A 244 -10.64 2.48 -11.79
CA TYR A 244 -10.82 2.76 -13.23
C TYR A 244 -11.38 1.59 -14.02
N ILE A 245 -11.07 0.34 -13.64
CA ILE A 245 -11.52 -0.87 -14.34
C ILE A 245 -12.85 -1.36 -13.72
N TYR A 246 -13.62 -0.48 -13.08
CA TYR A 246 -14.91 -0.83 -12.48
C TYR A 246 -15.95 -1.37 -13.48
N PRO A 247 -16.04 -0.92 -14.75
CA PRO A 247 -17.06 -1.44 -15.68
C PRO A 247 -16.74 -2.85 -16.15
N TRP A 248 -15.47 -3.24 -16.15
CA TRP A 248 -14.99 -4.51 -16.68
C TRP A 248 -14.68 -5.47 -15.54
N GLU A 249 -15.74 -5.98 -14.91
CA GLU A 249 -15.70 -6.84 -13.71
C GLU A 249 -14.72 -8.01 -13.86
N PHE A 250 -14.73 -8.69 -15.02
CA PHE A 250 -13.81 -9.80 -15.31
C PHE A 250 -12.34 -9.36 -15.31
N TRP A 251 -12.00 -8.30 -16.07
CA TRP A 251 -10.62 -7.82 -16.18
C TRP A 251 -10.10 -7.22 -14.87
N ARG A 252 -10.98 -6.56 -14.11
CA ARG A 252 -10.69 -6.09 -12.76
C ARG A 252 -10.33 -7.25 -11.83
N GLY A 253 -11.10 -8.34 -11.86
CA GLY A 253 -10.81 -9.56 -11.12
C GLY A 253 -9.47 -10.18 -11.53
N VAL A 254 -9.24 -10.34 -12.84
CA VAL A 254 -7.99 -10.91 -13.38
C VAL A 254 -6.78 -10.08 -13.00
N ALA A 255 -6.82 -8.76 -13.16
CA ALA A 255 -5.70 -7.88 -12.85
C ALA A 255 -5.39 -7.88 -11.34
N SER A 256 -6.43 -7.72 -10.50
CA SER A 256 -6.23 -7.68 -9.04
C SER A 256 -5.75 -9.01 -8.46
N ILE A 257 -6.33 -10.13 -8.87
CA ILE A 257 -5.88 -11.47 -8.43
C ILE A 257 -4.48 -11.77 -9.02
N GLY A 258 -4.23 -11.33 -10.25
CA GLY A 258 -2.94 -11.43 -10.94
C GLY A 258 -1.81 -10.79 -10.14
N ASP A 259 -2.00 -9.58 -9.63
CA ASP A 259 -1.01 -8.88 -8.80
C ASP A 259 -0.61 -9.68 -7.55
N SER A 260 -1.60 -10.29 -6.88
CA SER A 260 -1.34 -11.17 -5.73
C SER A 260 -0.53 -12.41 -6.13
N ILE A 261 -0.91 -13.08 -7.22
CA ILE A 261 -0.20 -14.27 -7.71
C ILE A 261 1.25 -13.91 -8.08
N ILE A 262 1.47 -12.80 -8.78
CA ILE A 262 2.81 -12.33 -9.17
C ILE A 262 3.68 -12.09 -7.94
N LEU A 263 3.16 -11.43 -6.91
CA LEU A 263 3.90 -11.18 -5.68
C LEU A 263 4.20 -12.45 -4.89
N ILE A 264 3.24 -13.38 -4.78
CA ILE A 264 3.46 -14.67 -4.12
C ILE A 264 4.57 -15.46 -4.84
N VAL A 265 4.50 -15.53 -6.17
CA VAL A 265 5.52 -16.21 -7.00
C VAL A 265 6.88 -15.52 -6.86
N TYR A 266 6.91 -14.18 -6.85
CA TYR A 266 8.14 -13.42 -6.62
C TYR A 266 8.77 -13.76 -5.28
N ILE A 267 8.00 -13.79 -4.19
CA ILE A 267 8.51 -14.12 -2.84
C ILE A 267 9.01 -15.56 -2.80
N ILE A 268 8.29 -16.52 -3.41
CA ILE A 268 8.74 -17.93 -3.50
C ILE A 268 10.09 -18.01 -4.22
N TYR A 269 10.22 -17.32 -5.36
CA TYR A 269 11.38 -17.45 -6.23
C TYR A 269 12.62 -16.73 -5.69
N LYS A 270 12.46 -15.47 -5.25
CA LYS A 270 13.56 -14.59 -4.79
C LYS A 270 13.89 -14.72 -3.32
N GLN A 271 12.92 -15.07 -2.47
CA GLN A 271 13.09 -15.16 -1.01
C GLN A 271 13.70 -13.87 -0.41
N PRO A 272 12.95 -12.75 -0.40
CA PRO A 272 13.45 -11.45 0.04
C PRO A 272 13.89 -11.42 1.52
N TYR A 273 13.46 -12.38 2.33
CA TYR A 273 13.87 -12.52 3.73
C TYR A 273 14.78 -13.72 3.96
N TYR A 274 15.63 -13.64 4.99
CA TYR A 274 16.55 -14.71 5.38
C TYR A 274 15.88 -15.90 6.08
N THR A 275 14.72 -15.69 6.68
CA THR A 275 14.03 -16.71 7.47
C THR A 275 12.80 -17.21 6.74
N LEU A 276 12.56 -18.52 6.77
CA LEU A 276 11.36 -19.14 6.20
C LEU A 276 10.09 -18.48 6.74
N LYS A 277 10.06 -18.23 8.06
CA LYS A 277 8.93 -17.61 8.76
C LYS A 277 8.61 -16.22 8.20
N SER A 278 9.62 -15.39 7.93
CA SER A 278 9.39 -14.04 7.41
C SER A 278 8.95 -14.05 5.95
N ASN A 279 9.54 -14.92 5.11
CA ASN A 279 9.06 -15.10 3.72
C ASN A 279 7.61 -15.56 3.69
N PHE A 280 7.23 -16.52 4.54
CA PHE A 280 5.86 -17.00 4.62
C PHE A 280 4.90 -15.91 5.14
N MET A 281 5.27 -15.20 6.21
CA MET A 281 4.45 -14.10 6.71
C MET A 281 4.25 -12.97 5.69
N ALA A 282 5.24 -12.69 4.84
CA ALA A 282 5.10 -11.72 3.77
C ALA A 282 4.11 -12.15 2.67
N GLN A 283 3.89 -13.46 2.47
CA GLN A 283 2.94 -14.00 1.48
C GLN A 283 1.49 -13.97 2.00
N ILE A 284 1.26 -14.14 3.30
CA ILE A 284 -0.09 -14.24 3.89
C ILE A 284 -1.02 -13.09 3.49
N PRO A 285 -0.63 -11.80 3.57
CA PRO A 285 -1.51 -10.70 3.20
C PRO A 285 -1.98 -10.79 1.74
N TRP A 286 -1.10 -11.23 0.84
CA TRP A 286 -1.40 -11.40 -0.58
C TRP A 286 -2.31 -12.61 -0.83
N ILE A 287 -2.11 -13.71 -0.11
CA ILE A 287 -2.99 -14.89 -0.18
C ILE A 287 -4.40 -14.52 0.29
N ILE A 288 -4.52 -13.82 1.42
CA ILE A 288 -5.81 -13.32 1.94
C ILE A 288 -6.47 -12.38 0.92
N PHE A 289 -5.72 -11.41 0.40
CA PHE A 289 -6.23 -10.48 -0.60
C PHE A 289 -6.76 -11.20 -1.84
N GLY A 290 -5.96 -12.11 -2.41
CA GLY A 290 -6.32 -12.83 -3.63
C GLY A 290 -7.52 -13.77 -3.44
N SER A 291 -7.60 -14.48 -2.31
CA SER A 291 -8.72 -15.38 -2.03
C SER A 291 -10.02 -14.62 -1.76
N VAL A 292 -9.97 -13.56 -0.95
CA VAL A 292 -11.12 -12.69 -0.67
C VAL A 292 -11.59 -12.03 -1.96
N ARG A 293 -10.67 -11.52 -2.78
CA ARG A 293 -11.01 -10.85 -4.04
C ARG A 293 -11.64 -11.81 -5.04
N LEU A 294 -11.08 -13.01 -5.20
CA LEU A 294 -11.66 -14.04 -6.07
C LEU A 294 -13.08 -14.39 -5.66
N CYS A 295 -13.31 -14.61 -4.36
CA CYS A 295 -14.64 -14.94 -3.86
C CYS A 295 -15.61 -13.76 -3.95
N ALA A 296 -15.12 -12.54 -3.74
CA ALA A 296 -15.90 -11.32 -3.88
C ALA A 296 -16.38 -11.13 -5.33
N GLU A 297 -15.50 -11.25 -6.32
CA GLU A 297 -15.86 -11.10 -7.75
C GLU A 297 -16.88 -12.15 -8.21
N ILE A 298 -16.70 -13.42 -7.81
CA ILE A 298 -17.70 -14.47 -8.07
C ILE A 298 -19.01 -14.15 -7.34
N GLY A 299 -18.92 -13.68 -6.10
CA GLY A 299 -20.07 -13.31 -5.28
C GLY A 299 -20.88 -12.18 -5.90
N TYR A 300 -20.22 -11.19 -6.49
CA TYR A 300 -20.88 -10.10 -7.20
C TYR A 300 -21.65 -10.57 -8.43
N ALA A 301 -21.06 -11.50 -9.21
CA ALA A 301 -21.75 -12.10 -10.35
C ALA A 301 -22.99 -12.90 -9.93
N LEU A 302 -22.94 -13.60 -8.77
CA LEU A 302 -24.08 -14.33 -8.23
C LEU A 302 -25.14 -13.40 -7.62
N GLU A 303 -24.74 -12.39 -6.86
CA GLU A 303 -25.64 -11.40 -6.27
C GLU A 303 -26.51 -10.75 -7.35
N ARG A 304 -25.91 -10.36 -8.48
CA ARG A 304 -26.63 -9.78 -9.62
C ARG A 304 -27.66 -10.73 -10.23
N ARG A 305 -27.41 -12.05 -10.18
CA ARG A 305 -28.30 -13.06 -10.72
C ARG A 305 -29.45 -13.45 -9.78
N PHE A 306 -29.18 -13.44 -8.47
CA PHE A 306 -30.14 -13.86 -7.45
C PHE A 306 -30.83 -12.70 -6.71
N TYR A 307 -30.42 -11.44 -6.96
CA TYR A 307 -30.89 -10.25 -6.26
C TYR A 307 -30.81 -10.39 -4.72
N SER A 308 -29.77 -11.06 -4.24
CA SER A 308 -29.59 -11.38 -2.82
C SER A 308 -28.11 -11.30 -2.44
N VAL A 309 -27.83 -10.75 -1.26
CA VAL A 309 -26.48 -10.62 -0.69
C VAL A 309 -26.00 -11.95 -0.06
N ILE A 310 -26.91 -12.90 0.19
CA ILE A 310 -26.61 -14.18 0.86
C ILE A 310 -25.48 -14.97 0.16
N PRO A 311 -25.47 -15.15 -1.18
CA PRO A 311 -24.40 -15.86 -1.87
C PRO A 311 -23.02 -15.21 -1.67
N GLN A 312 -22.96 -13.88 -1.58
CA GLN A 312 -21.71 -13.16 -1.35
C GLN A 312 -21.17 -13.47 0.06
N ILE A 313 -22.02 -13.45 1.08
CA ILE A 313 -21.61 -13.78 2.47
C ILE A 313 -21.08 -15.21 2.54
N ILE A 314 -21.77 -16.17 1.91
CA ILE A 314 -21.35 -17.57 1.86
C ILE A 314 -19.98 -17.70 1.17
N LEU A 315 -19.77 -17.02 0.05
CA LEU A 315 -18.48 -17.03 -0.66
C LEU A 315 -17.36 -16.38 0.15
N LEU A 316 -17.64 -15.33 0.92
CA LEU A 316 -16.66 -14.76 1.84
C LEU A 316 -16.27 -15.74 2.94
N LEU A 317 -17.19 -16.55 3.46
CA LEU A 317 -16.85 -17.63 4.40
C LEU A 317 -16.00 -18.70 3.72
N ILE A 318 -16.34 -19.10 2.50
CA ILE A 318 -15.54 -20.05 1.70
C ILE A 318 -14.12 -19.51 1.45
N SER A 319 -13.96 -18.20 1.27
CA SER A 319 -12.66 -17.56 1.06
C SER A 319 -11.69 -17.82 2.22
N THR A 320 -12.19 -17.92 3.45
CA THR A 320 -11.36 -18.23 4.63
C THR A 320 -10.78 -19.65 4.55
N VAL A 321 -11.57 -20.62 4.09
CA VAL A 321 -11.13 -22.02 3.89
C VAL A 321 -10.10 -22.10 2.76
N ILE A 322 -10.37 -21.42 1.64
CA ILE A 322 -9.43 -21.34 0.50
C ILE A 322 -8.10 -20.74 0.95
N THR A 323 -8.14 -19.67 1.76
CA THR A 323 -6.94 -19.01 2.29
C THR A 323 -6.07 -20.00 3.07
N ILE A 324 -6.66 -20.83 3.94
CA ILE A 324 -5.92 -21.81 4.75
C ILE A 324 -5.24 -22.86 3.84
N ILE A 325 -5.99 -23.39 2.87
CA ILE A 325 -5.48 -24.41 1.93
C ILE A 325 -4.34 -23.84 1.08
N LEU A 326 -4.53 -22.65 0.50
CA LEU A 326 -3.51 -21.97 -0.31
C LEU A 326 -2.27 -21.62 0.52
N SER A 327 -2.47 -21.15 1.76
CA SER A 327 -1.36 -20.86 2.69
C SER A 327 -0.51 -22.10 2.96
N TYR A 328 -1.14 -23.26 3.16
CA TYR A 328 -0.41 -24.51 3.34
C TYR A 328 0.40 -24.90 2.08
N GLY A 329 -0.22 -24.82 0.90
CA GLY A 329 0.46 -25.12 -0.36
C GLY A 329 1.66 -24.20 -0.63
N VAL A 330 1.47 -22.89 -0.45
CA VAL A 330 2.51 -21.87 -0.61
C VAL A 330 3.65 -22.05 0.42
N PHE A 331 3.32 -22.43 1.66
CA PHE A 331 4.32 -22.78 2.66
C PHE A 331 5.22 -23.93 2.22
N LEU A 332 4.64 -25.02 1.71
CA LEU A 332 5.39 -26.17 1.20
C LEU A 332 6.29 -25.80 0.02
N LEU A 333 5.79 -24.98 -0.92
CA LEU A 333 6.56 -24.49 -2.06
C LEU A 333 7.75 -23.63 -1.60
N THR A 334 7.51 -22.68 -0.69
CA THR A 334 8.55 -21.80 -0.14
C THR A 334 9.62 -22.61 0.61
N LYS A 335 9.21 -23.58 1.43
CA LYS A 335 10.12 -24.48 2.14
C LYS A 335 10.96 -25.33 1.19
N SER A 336 10.33 -25.88 0.14
CA SER A 336 11.03 -26.66 -0.90
C SER A 336 12.06 -25.81 -1.63
N ARG A 337 11.69 -24.58 -2.01
CA ARG A 337 12.60 -23.65 -2.69
C ARG A 337 13.76 -23.21 -1.79
N MET A 338 13.50 -22.97 -0.50
CA MET A 338 14.54 -22.56 0.45
C MET A 338 15.58 -23.67 0.65
N LYS A 339 15.15 -24.94 0.75
CA LYS A 339 16.05 -26.09 0.80
C LYS A 339 16.96 -26.23 -0.43
N LYS A 340 16.50 -25.79 -1.61
CA LYS A 340 17.30 -25.81 -2.84
C LYS A 340 18.30 -24.65 -2.92
N LEU A 341 17.93 -23.48 -2.41
CA LEU A 341 18.76 -22.27 -2.46
C LEU A 341 19.80 -22.22 -1.33
N TRP A 342 19.46 -22.76 -0.16
CA TRP A 342 20.29 -22.72 1.03
C TRP A 342 20.36 -24.12 1.64
N MET A 343 21.56 -24.58 2.00
CA MET A 343 21.66 -25.70 2.93
C MET A 343 21.08 -25.21 4.26
N LEU A 344 19.95 -25.76 4.71
CA LEU A 344 19.29 -25.33 5.94
C LEU A 344 19.78 -26.15 7.14
N SER A 345 19.96 -25.50 8.29
CA SER A 345 20.22 -26.15 9.56
C SER A 345 18.93 -26.75 10.13
N ASN A 346 19.05 -27.56 11.19
CA ASN A 346 17.89 -28.09 11.91
C ASN A 346 16.94 -27.01 12.46
N ASP A 347 17.41 -25.76 12.61
CA ASP A 347 16.61 -24.61 13.03
C ASP A 347 15.94 -23.86 11.86
N GLU A 348 15.94 -24.43 10.65
CA GLU A 348 15.43 -23.81 9.42
C GLU A 348 16.11 -22.47 9.06
N LYS A 349 17.38 -22.32 9.42
CA LYS A 349 18.24 -21.18 9.05
C LYS A 349 19.28 -21.60 8.01
N PRO A 350 19.72 -20.72 7.11
CA PRO A 350 20.82 -21.04 6.20
C PRO A 350 22.11 -21.41 6.96
N LEU A 351 22.79 -22.49 6.52
CA LEU A 351 24.00 -23.06 7.13
C LEU A 351 25.25 -22.24 6.83
N PHE A 352 25.27 -21.50 5.72
CA PHE A 352 26.32 -20.53 5.43
C PHE A 352 25.94 -19.19 6.10
N LYS A 353 26.82 -18.71 6.98
CA LYS A 353 26.70 -17.44 7.71
C LYS A 353 27.16 -16.25 6.89
#